data_AF-A0A5Q4G7U0-F1
#
_entry.id   AF-A0A5Q4G7U0-F1
#
_cell.length_a   1.000
_cell.length_b   1.000
_cell.length_c   1.000
_cell.angle_alpha   90.00
_cell.angle_beta   90.00
_cell.angle_gamma   90.00
#
_symmetry.space_group_name_H-M   'P 1'
#
loop_
_entity.id
_entity.type
_entity.pdbx_description
1 polymer ?
#
loop_
_entity_poly.entity_id
_entity_poly.type
_entity_poly.pdbx_seq_one_letter_code
_entity_poly.pdbx_strand_id
1 'polypeptide(L)'
;MKSTMVLIPAIISLLMVVCLSGCGQSDKSASTEIQLDAAAVPEHLRPALPMAMRFGFADGGFRDDALDRASPSELSELMRVVREYGDEIDRWLESFPPEVDMSDEAAAMMYMLLAYEELGL
;
A
#
# COMPACT_ATOMS: atom_id res chain seq x y z
N MET A 1 49.48 48.76 -13.09
CA MET A 1 50.51 47.79 -12.67
C MET A 1 49.83 46.43 -12.52
N LYS A 2 50.32 45.36 -13.19
CA LYS A 2 50.02 43.91 -12.98
C LYS A 2 48.51 43.51 -13.09
N SER A 3 48.13 42.64 -14.05
CA SER A 3 48.12 41.16 -13.94
C SER A 3 47.18 40.67 -12.81
N THR A 4 46.24 39.73 -12.98
CA THR A 4 46.06 38.71 -14.05
C THR A 4 44.64 38.11 -14.01
N MET A 5 44.09 37.79 -15.19
CA MET A 5 43.54 36.47 -15.57
C MET A 5 42.90 35.56 -14.49
N VAL A 6 41.55 35.54 -14.44
CA VAL A 6 40.61 34.39 -14.37
C VAL A 6 39.24 34.95 -14.84
N LEU A 7 38.42 34.40 -15.74
CA LEU A 7 38.48 33.23 -16.64
C LEU A 7 38.19 31.82 -16.04
N ILE A 8 36.97 31.64 -15.48
CA ILE A 8 36.20 30.38 -15.51
C ILE A 8 34.71 30.76 -15.72
N PRO A 9 34.04 30.35 -16.82
CA PRO A 9 32.61 30.57 -17.05
C PRO A 9 31.74 29.44 -16.49
N ALA A 10 30.42 29.66 -16.38
CA ALA A 10 29.36 28.67 -16.08
C ALA A 10 29.54 27.89 -14.75
N ILE A 11 28.84 28.16 -13.64
CA ILE A 11 27.38 28.27 -13.46
C ILE A 11 26.61 27.23 -14.31
N ILE A 12 26.02 26.23 -13.64
CA ILE A 12 25.13 25.17 -14.15
C ILE A 12 25.82 23.99 -14.88
N SER A 13 26.20 22.99 -14.08
CA SER A 13 26.10 21.54 -14.36
C SER A 13 26.41 20.80 -13.05
N LEU A 14 25.46 20.76 -12.13
CA LEU A 14 24.57 19.60 -11.96
C LEU A 14 25.34 18.33 -11.54
N LEU A 15 25.72 18.31 -10.26
CA LEU A 15 25.85 17.14 -9.39
C LEU A 15 25.94 15.75 -10.07
N MET A 16 27.13 15.38 -10.54
CA MET A 16 27.54 13.98 -10.57
C MET A 16 28.09 13.57 -9.20
N VAL A 17 27.24 13.04 -8.33
CA VAL A 17 27.63 11.97 -7.39
C VAL A 17 26.50 10.94 -7.36
N VAL A 18 26.60 9.96 -8.24
CA VAL A 18 25.74 8.76 -8.24
C VAL A 18 26.23 7.84 -7.13
N CYS A 19 25.58 7.89 -5.96
CA CYS A 19 25.74 6.89 -4.90
C CYS A 19 24.68 5.78 -5.03
N LEU A 20 24.75 5.02 -6.12
CA LEU A 20 24.09 3.71 -6.21
C LEU A 20 24.87 2.71 -5.35
N SER A 21 24.26 2.22 -4.27
CA SER A 21 24.47 0.87 -3.67
C SER A 21 23.57 0.73 -2.45
N GLY A 22 22.45 0.02 -2.60
CA GLY A 22 21.46 -0.11 -1.52
C GLY A 22 20.07 -0.59 -1.92
N CYS A 23 19.75 -0.66 -3.22
CA CYS A 23 18.57 -1.38 -3.69
C CYS A 23 18.76 -2.89 -3.42
N GLY A 24 18.25 -3.36 -2.29
CA GLY A 24 18.12 -4.78 -2.00
C GLY A 24 17.15 -5.41 -2.99
N GLN A 25 17.69 -6.09 -4.00
CA GLN A 25 16.91 -6.93 -4.91
C GLN A 25 16.36 -8.12 -4.12
N SER A 26 15.07 -8.03 -3.75
CA SER A 26 14.29 -9.22 -3.40
C SER A 26 13.77 -9.83 -4.71
N ASP A 27 14.64 -10.61 -5.36
CA ASP A 27 14.29 -11.40 -6.54
C ASP A 27 13.27 -12.50 -6.19
N LYS A 28 11.97 -12.15 -6.19
CA LYS A 28 10.89 -13.06 -6.58
C LYS A 28 9.77 -12.30 -7.26
N SER A 29 9.49 -12.67 -8.51
CA SER A 29 8.14 -12.53 -9.07
C SER A 29 7.25 -13.59 -8.39
N ALA A 30 6.78 -13.24 -7.20
CA ALA A 30 5.69 -13.87 -6.47
C ALA A 30 4.78 -12.72 -6.06
N SER A 31 3.46 -12.90 -6.06
CA SER A 31 2.57 -11.88 -5.53
C SER A 31 2.92 -11.65 -4.05
N THR A 32 3.28 -10.41 -3.71
CA THR A 32 3.22 -9.97 -2.32
C THR A 32 1.75 -9.99 -1.95
N GLU A 33 1.34 -10.99 -1.19
CA GLU A 33 0.02 -11.14 -0.58
C GLU A 33 0.22 -11.27 0.92
N ILE A 34 -0.62 -10.59 1.69
CA ILE A 34 -0.60 -10.66 3.15
C ILE A 34 -1.16 -12.03 3.56
N GLN A 35 -0.54 -12.71 4.51
CA GLN A 35 -1.13 -13.90 5.13
C GLN A 35 -1.89 -13.46 6.39
N LEU A 36 -3.16 -13.87 6.49
CA LEU A 36 -4.11 -13.47 7.52
C LEU A 36 -4.76 -14.70 8.14
N ASP A 37 -4.95 -14.71 9.46
CA ASP A 37 -5.65 -15.80 10.14
C ASP A 37 -7.17 -15.62 10.07
N ALA A 38 -7.84 -16.47 9.29
CA ALA A 38 -9.28 -16.48 9.20
C ALA A 38 -9.97 -16.71 10.56
N ALA A 39 -9.33 -17.34 11.54
CA ALA A 39 -9.88 -17.50 12.89
C ALA A 39 -9.98 -16.19 13.67
N ALA A 40 -9.12 -15.20 13.39
CA ALA A 40 -9.18 -13.87 14.00
C ALA A 40 -10.29 -12.97 13.42
N VAL A 41 -10.84 -13.32 12.24
CA VAL A 41 -11.94 -12.59 11.60
C VAL A 41 -13.30 -13.22 11.92
N PRO A 42 -14.33 -12.39 12.25
CA PRO A 42 -15.72 -12.85 12.38
C PRO A 42 -16.18 -13.65 11.16
N GLU A 43 -16.90 -14.75 11.38
CA GLU A 43 -17.22 -15.71 10.31
C GLU A 43 -17.92 -15.10 9.09
N HIS A 44 -18.79 -14.10 9.30
CA HIS A 44 -19.49 -13.38 8.26
C HIS A 44 -18.62 -12.41 7.44
N LEU A 45 -17.48 -11.96 7.98
CA LEU A 45 -16.51 -11.08 7.29
C LEU A 45 -15.39 -11.84 6.57
N ARG A 46 -15.23 -13.14 6.84
CA ARG A 46 -14.24 -14.00 6.15
C ARG A 46 -14.32 -13.98 4.61
N PRO A 47 -15.49 -13.81 3.96
CA PRO A 47 -15.54 -13.64 2.50
C PRO A 47 -14.75 -12.45 1.96
N ALA A 48 -14.48 -11.42 2.78
CA ALA A 48 -13.67 -10.27 2.37
C ALA A 48 -12.14 -10.51 2.48
N LEU A 49 -11.70 -11.56 3.20
CA LEU A 49 -10.28 -11.84 3.43
C LEU A 49 -9.44 -11.93 2.14
N PRO A 50 -9.88 -12.56 1.03
CA PRO A 50 -9.08 -12.61 -0.19
C PRO A 50 -8.76 -11.22 -0.77
N MET A 51 -9.67 -10.25 -0.62
CA MET A 51 -9.41 -8.86 -1.04
C MET A 51 -8.53 -8.12 -0.03
N ALA A 52 -8.69 -8.38 1.28
CA ALA A 52 -7.81 -7.83 2.30
C ALA A 52 -6.36 -8.34 2.18
N MET A 53 -6.16 -9.62 1.86
CA MET A 53 -4.83 -10.20 1.56
C MET A 53 -4.17 -9.57 0.32
N ARG A 54 -5.00 -9.11 -0.64
CA ARG A 54 -4.59 -8.60 -1.95
C ARG A 54 -4.37 -7.09 -1.99
N PHE A 55 -5.09 -6.32 -1.18
CA PHE A 55 -5.12 -4.84 -1.22
C PHE A 55 -4.93 -4.17 0.15
N GLY A 56 -5.01 -4.92 1.25
CA GLY A 56 -4.96 -4.41 2.64
C GLY A 56 -3.57 -3.99 3.13
N PHE A 57 -2.72 -3.42 2.28
CA PHE A 57 -1.39 -2.98 2.67
C PHE A 57 -1.43 -1.68 3.45
N ALA A 58 -0.75 -1.65 4.61
CA ALA A 58 -0.59 -0.43 5.40
C ALA A 58 0.23 0.65 4.65
N ASP A 59 1.32 0.22 4.00
CA ASP A 59 2.14 1.07 3.15
C ASP A 59 1.38 1.43 1.87
N GLY A 60 1.14 2.73 1.66
CA GLY A 60 0.48 3.23 0.45
C GLY A 60 1.23 2.85 -0.82
N GLY A 61 2.57 2.83 -0.80
CA GLY A 61 3.36 2.45 -1.96
C GLY A 61 3.14 1.01 -2.40
N PHE A 62 2.87 0.07 -1.49
CA PHE A 62 2.50 -1.31 -1.85
C PHE A 62 1.04 -1.46 -2.25
N ARG A 63 0.16 -0.60 -1.73
CA ARG A 63 -1.28 -0.55 -2.07
C ARG A 63 -1.49 0.02 -3.47
N ASP A 64 -0.85 1.15 -3.79
CA ASP A 64 -0.78 1.73 -5.14
C ASP A 64 -0.29 0.69 -6.16
N ASP A 65 0.85 0.03 -5.85
CA ASP A 65 1.44 -1.04 -6.64
C ASP A 65 0.49 -2.25 -6.85
N ALA A 66 -0.39 -2.53 -5.89
CA ALA A 66 -1.39 -3.59 -5.99
C ALA A 66 -2.57 -3.18 -6.87
N LEU A 67 -3.06 -1.94 -6.72
CA LEU A 67 -4.14 -1.35 -7.52
C LEU A 67 -3.72 -1.18 -8.99
N ASP A 68 -2.54 -0.63 -9.26
CA ASP A 68 -1.99 -0.43 -10.62
C ASP A 68 -1.79 -1.73 -11.40
N ARG A 69 -1.53 -2.84 -10.69
CA ARG A 69 -1.34 -4.18 -11.27
C ARG A 69 -2.63 -5.01 -11.30
N ALA A 70 -3.71 -4.55 -10.71
CA ALA A 70 -4.96 -5.29 -10.63
C ALA A 70 -5.65 -5.40 -11.99
N SER A 71 -6.14 -6.59 -12.31
CA SER A 71 -7.05 -6.78 -13.44
C SER A 71 -8.39 -6.07 -13.20
N PRO A 72 -9.13 -5.69 -14.27
CA PRO A 72 -10.49 -5.14 -14.12
C PRO A 72 -11.45 -6.05 -13.33
N SER A 73 -11.22 -7.37 -13.35
CA SER A 73 -11.92 -8.36 -12.54
C SER A 73 -11.58 -8.27 -11.05
N GLU A 74 -10.32 -8.09 -10.69
CA GLU A 74 -9.91 -7.91 -9.28
C GLU A 74 -10.43 -6.59 -8.72
N LEU A 75 -10.39 -5.50 -9.50
CA LEU A 75 -10.96 -4.21 -9.09
C LEU A 75 -12.50 -4.29 -8.94
N SER A 76 -13.18 -4.97 -9.87
CA SER A 76 -14.62 -5.20 -9.76
C SER A 76 -14.99 -6.04 -8.52
N GLU A 77 -14.15 -7.02 -8.16
CA GLU A 77 -14.34 -7.86 -6.98
C GLU A 77 -14.06 -7.10 -5.68
N LEU A 78 -12.99 -6.29 -5.62
CA LEU A 78 -12.74 -5.36 -4.50
C LEU A 78 -13.93 -4.43 -4.28
N MET A 79 -14.43 -3.80 -5.35
CA MET A 79 -15.62 -2.94 -5.30
C MET A 79 -16.87 -3.69 -4.83
N ARG A 80 -17.07 -4.95 -5.26
CA ARG A 80 -18.21 -5.78 -4.82
C ARG A 80 -18.10 -6.09 -3.34
N VAL A 81 -16.93 -6.57 -2.89
CA VAL A 81 -16.67 -6.95 -1.50
C VAL A 81 -16.84 -5.75 -0.56
N VAL A 82 -16.26 -4.59 -0.87
CA VAL A 82 -16.40 -3.40 -0.02
C VAL A 82 -17.84 -2.90 0.03
N ARG A 83 -18.61 -2.99 -1.06
CA ARG A 83 -20.04 -2.62 -1.06
C ARG A 83 -20.94 -3.62 -0.31
N GLU A 84 -20.51 -4.87 -0.18
CA GLU A 84 -21.28 -5.95 0.46
C GLU A 84 -20.98 -6.04 1.96
N TYR A 85 -19.73 -5.79 2.37
CA TYR A 85 -19.26 -5.97 3.75
C TYR A 85 -18.77 -4.69 4.44
N GLY A 86 -18.59 -3.56 3.74
CA GLY A 86 -17.98 -2.33 4.27
C GLY A 86 -18.58 -1.85 5.60
N ASP A 87 -19.89 -1.60 5.63
CA ASP A 87 -20.62 -1.19 6.84
C ASP A 87 -20.47 -2.17 8.03
N GLU A 88 -20.20 -3.46 7.77
CA GLU A 88 -20.00 -4.47 8.81
C GLU A 88 -18.53 -4.58 9.23
N ILE A 89 -17.60 -4.35 8.30
CA ILE A 89 -16.17 -4.20 8.57
C ILE A 89 -15.94 -2.96 9.44
N ASP A 90 -16.46 -1.79 9.07
CA ASP A 90 -16.34 -0.56 9.86
C ASP A 90 -16.86 -0.75 11.28
N ARG A 91 -18.04 -1.33 11.44
CA ARG A 91 -18.64 -1.64 12.75
C ARG A 91 -17.81 -2.63 13.57
N TRP A 92 -17.10 -3.55 12.91
CA TRP A 92 -16.15 -4.45 13.58
C TRP A 92 -14.88 -3.71 13.99
N LEU A 93 -14.33 -2.83 13.14
CA LEU A 93 -13.18 -1.97 13.45
C LEU A 93 -13.48 -0.99 14.60
N GLU A 94 -14.68 -0.41 14.64
CA GLU A 94 -15.18 0.43 15.74
C GLU A 94 -15.33 -0.33 17.08
N SER A 95 -15.35 -1.67 17.06
CA SER A 95 -15.49 -2.48 18.28
C SER A 95 -14.18 -2.65 19.08
N PHE A 96 -13.03 -2.28 18.50
CA PHE A 96 -11.74 -2.35 19.17
C PHE A 96 -11.56 -1.16 20.14
N PRO A 97 -11.22 -1.39 21.42
CA PRO A 97 -10.92 -0.30 22.35
C PRO A 97 -9.67 0.49 21.91
N PRO A 98 -9.63 1.82 22.10
CA PRO A 98 -8.50 2.65 21.64
C PRO A 98 -7.18 2.38 22.36
N GLU A 99 -7.20 1.65 23.49
CA GLU A 99 -6.02 1.20 24.22
C GLU A 99 -5.51 -0.20 23.79
N VAL A 100 -6.12 -0.82 22.78
CA VAL A 100 -5.79 -2.17 22.31
C VAL A 100 -5.31 -2.11 20.86
N ASP A 101 -4.12 -2.65 20.60
CA ASP A 101 -3.59 -2.80 19.24
C ASP A 101 -4.53 -3.70 18.41
N MET A 102 -4.88 -3.24 17.20
CA MET A 102 -5.62 -4.05 16.23
C MET A 102 -4.82 -5.28 15.79
N SER A 103 -5.50 -6.37 15.45
CA SER A 103 -4.83 -7.52 14.81
C SER A 103 -4.46 -7.20 13.36
N ASP A 104 -3.53 -7.96 12.79
CA ASP A 104 -3.10 -7.81 11.40
C ASP A 104 -4.28 -7.93 10.41
N GLU A 105 -5.29 -8.73 10.75
CA GLU A 105 -6.53 -8.87 9.97
C GLU A 105 -7.43 -7.63 10.03
N ALA A 106 -7.57 -7.02 11.21
CA ALA A 106 -8.34 -5.79 11.36
C ALA A 106 -7.64 -4.64 10.62
N ALA A 107 -6.30 -4.53 10.76
CA ALA A 107 -5.50 -3.59 9.98
C ALA A 107 -5.65 -3.82 8.46
N ALA A 108 -5.51 -5.06 7.98
CA ALA A 108 -5.64 -5.36 6.55
C ALA A 108 -7.05 -5.08 6.00
N MET A 109 -8.12 -5.34 6.77
CA MET A 109 -9.48 -4.97 6.38
C MET A 109 -9.65 -3.44 6.32
N MET A 110 -9.14 -2.70 7.30
CA MET A 110 -9.13 -1.23 7.29
C MET A 110 -8.41 -0.67 6.05
N TYR A 111 -7.22 -1.19 5.73
CA TYR A 111 -6.46 -0.74 4.56
C TYR A 111 -7.07 -1.20 3.22
N MET A 112 -7.87 -2.28 3.21
CA MET A 112 -8.67 -2.67 2.04
C MET A 112 -9.81 -1.67 1.78
N LEU A 113 -10.44 -1.13 2.82
CA LEU A 113 -11.43 -0.05 2.67
C LEU A 113 -10.75 1.21 2.11
N LEU A 114 -9.57 1.58 2.61
CA LEU A 114 -8.77 2.68 2.07
C LEU A 114 -8.38 2.45 0.59
N ALA A 115 -8.01 1.23 0.21
CA ALA A 115 -7.72 0.87 -1.19
C ALA A 115 -8.94 1.10 -2.12
N TYR A 116 -10.16 0.95 -1.60
CA TYR A 116 -11.38 1.24 -2.34
C TYR A 116 -11.66 2.75 -2.43
N GLU A 117 -11.39 3.53 -1.38
CA GLU A 117 -11.49 5.00 -1.42
C GLU A 117 -10.51 5.62 -2.44
N GLU A 118 -9.30 5.06 -2.54
CA GLU A 118 -8.25 5.50 -3.47
C GLU A 118 -8.61 5.32 -4.95
N LEU A 119 -9.60 4.48 -5.28
CA LEU A 119 -10.16 4.38 -6.63
C LEU A 119 -10.95 5.65 -7.06
N GLY A 120 -11.35 6.51 -6.12
CA GLY A 120 -11.97 7.81 -6.40
C GLY A 120 -13.34 7.74 -7.09
N LEU A 121 -14.17 6.75 -6.72
CA LEU A 121 -15.45 6.39 -7.37
C LEU A 121 -16.70 7.01 -6.72
#